data_AF-A0A1H4AJP3-F1
#
_entry.id   AF-A0A1H4AJP3-F1
#
_cell.length_a   1.000
_cell.length_b   1.000
_cell.length_c   1.000
_cell.angle_alpha   90.00
_cell.angle_beta   90.00
_cell.angle_gamma   90.00
#
_symmetry.space_group_name_H-M   'P 1'
#
loop_
_entity.id
_entity.type
_entity.pdbx_description
1 polymer ?
#
loop_
_entity_poly.entity_id
_entity_poly.type
_entity_poly.pdbx_seq_one_letter_code
_entity_poly.pdbx_strand_id
1 'polypeptide(L)'
;MAKKYYAVKRGRKTGIFESWEEAAKQVNGFACAVYKGFNTQEDARKFLEISVPVSPTAHIYAVAIGRVPGVYYSWDEAQAQVDGFSGAKYHRCKTKEDAEAFLAKYEVAASGLVAEARVAEEKWRKRNCIPFNRSVRHKHRHIK
;
A
#
# COMPACT_ATOMS: atom_id res chain seq x y z
N MET A 1 34.39 10.45 27.81
CA MET A 1 33.07 9.93 27.43
C MET A 1 33.17 9.31 26.04
N ALA A 2 32.61 8.13 25.81
CA ALA A 2 32.62 7.50 24.49
C ALA A 2 31.73 8.31 23.52
N LYS A 3 32.27 8.70 22.36
CA LYS A 3 31.50 9.34 21.29
C LYS A 3 30.57 8.30 20.66
N LYS A 4 29.29 8.64 20.50
CA LYS A 4 28.29 7.80 19.85
C LYS A 4 27.95 8.40 18.49
N TYR A 5 27.92 7.58 17.47
CA TYR A 5 27.53 7.96 16.11
C TYR A 5 26.14 7.41 15.82
N TYR A 6 25.26 8.22 15.24
CA TYR A 6 23.89 7.86 14.93
C TYR A 6 23.71 7.85 13.41
N ALA A 7 23.45 6.68 12.83
CA ALA A 7 23.17 6.56 11.42
C ALA A 7 21.66 6.61 11.19
N VAL A 8 21.20 7.55 10.36
CA VAL A 8 19.80 7.65 9.91
C VAL A 8 19.75 7.20 8.46
N LYS A 9 19.15 6.03 8.25
CA LYS A 9 18.97 5.44 6.92
C LYS A 9 17.67 5.91 6.26
N ARG A 10 16.62 6.14 7.05
CA ARG A 10 15.34 6.65 6.58
C ARG A 10 14.81 7.68 7.58
N GLY A 11 14.62 8.91 7.11
CA GLY A 11 14.19 10.06 7.88
C GLY A 11 14.13 11.30 6.98
N ARG A 12 13.89 12.47 7.56
CA ARG A 12 13.86 13.75 6.80
C ARG A 12 15.20 14.05 6.11
N LYS A 13 16.31 13.77 6.81
CA LYS A 13 17.67 13.79 6.27
C LYS A 13 18.37 12.47 6.63
N THR A 14 19.01 11.87 5.64
CA THR A 14 19.79 10.64 5.79
C THR A 14 21.26 10.95 5.96
N GLY A 15 21.98 10.16 6.75
CA GLY A 15 23.40 10.36 7.01
C GLY A 15 23.84 9.87 8.38
N ILE A 16 25.09 10.17 8.73
CA ILE A 16 25.69 9.89 10.05
C ILE A 16 25.71 11.20 10.84
N PHE A 17 25.21 11.17 12.06
CA PHE A 17 25.16 12.29 12.98
C PHE A 17 25.98 11.97 14.23
N GLU A 18 26.74 12.94 14.73
CA GLU A 18 27.55 12.78 15.96
C GLU A 18 26.77 13.09 17.24
N SER A 19 25.51 13.54 17.11
CA SER A 19 24.62 13.88 18.23
C SER A 19 23.23 13.29 18.05
N TRP A 20 22.66 12.79 19.14
CA TRP A 20 21.29 12.30 19.18
C TRP A 20 20.26 13.39 18.90
N GLU A 21 20.49 14.62 19.35
CA GLU A 21 19.54 15.73 19.16
C GLU A 21 19.34 16.06 17.68
N GLU A 22 20.43 16.02 16.90
CA GLU A 22 20.41 16.20 15.45
C GLU A 22 19.66 15.07 14.76
N ALA A 23 19.95 13.82 15.13
CA ALA A 23 19.31 12.64 14.58
C ALA A 23 17.81 12.58 14.92
N ALA A 24 17.45 12.91 16.16
CA ALA A 24 16.08 12.94 16.67
C ALA A 24 15.20 13.89 15.87
N LYS A 25 15.69 15.08 15.49
CA LYS A 25 14.96 16.02 14.63
C LYS A 25 14.64 15.44 13.24
N GLN A 26 15.42 14.47 12.77
CA GLN A 26 15.21 13.83 11.46
C GLN A 26 14.24 12.65 11.49
N VAL A 27 14.17 11.95 12.64
CA VAL A 27 13.39 10.71 12.77
C VAL A 27 12.09 10.91 13.55
N ASN A 28 12.03 11.88 14.46
CA ASN A 28 10.86 12.11 15.31
C ASN A 28 9.68 12.60 14.47
N GLY A 29 8.54 11.91 14.59
CA GLY A 29 7.34 12.16 13.78
C GLY A 29 7.46 11.73 12.31
N PHE A 30 8.50 10.97 11.92
CA PHE A 30 8.62 10.43 10.57
C PHE A 30 8.16 8.95 10.54
N ALA A 31 7.12 8.66 9.76
CA ALA A 31 6.56 7.32 9.66
C ALA A 31 7.59 6.33 9.08
N CYS A 32 7.84 5.26 9.84
CA CYS A 32 8.82 4.23 9.54
C CYS A 32 10.26 4.76 9.39
N ALA A 33 10.68 5.67 10.28
CA ALA A 33 12.09 6.06 10.37
C ALA A 33 12.99 4.86 10.72
N VAL A 34 14.14 4.76 10.07
CA VAL A 34 15.13 3.70 10.30
C VAL A 34 16.44 4.35 10.70
N TYR A 35 16.84 4.14 11.95
CA TYR A 35 18.08 4.67 12.50
C TYR A 35 18.71 3.68 13.48
N LYS A 36 20.02 3.81 13.71
CA LYS A 36 20.75 2.99 14.69
C LYS A 36 21.95 3.77 15.24
N GLY A 37 22.21 3.60 16.53
CA GLY A 37 23.39 4.15 17.22
C GLY A 37 24.54 3.16 17.22
N PHE A 38 25.76 3.65 17.00
CA PHE A 38 27.00 2.90 16.93
C PHE A 38 28.09 3.60 17.75
N ASN A 39 29.10 2.84 18.16
CA ASN A 39 30.27 3.40 18.87
C ASN A 39 31.36 3.87 17.89
N THR A 40 31.29 3.48 16.61
CA THR A 40 32.27 3.77 15.57
C THR A 40 31.59 4.33 14.32
N GLN A 41 32.27 5.27 13.64
CA GLN A 41 31.76 5.88 12.40
C GLN A 41 31.71 4.87 11.24
N GLU A 42 32.63 3.91 11.22
CA GLU A 42 32.68 2.87 10.18
C GLU A 42 31.47 1.93 10.24
N ASP A 43 31.04 1.51 11.43
CA ASP A 43 29.80 0.72 11.58
C ASP A 43 28.57 1.54 11.15
N ALA A 44 28.53 2.82 11.49
CA ALA A 44 27.48 3.73 11.05
C ALA A 44 27.44 3.87 9.51
N ARG A 45 28.61 3.95 8.86
CA ARG A 45 28.72 3.98 7.40
C ARG A 45 28.27 2.67 6.78
N LYS A 46 28.73 1.53 7.32
CA LYS A 46 28.28 0.20 6.90
C LYS A 46 26.77 0.06 7.01
N PHE A 47 26.13 0.58 8.06
CA PHE A 47 24.67 0.53 8.19
C PHE A 47 23.92 1.29 7.09
N LEU A 48 24.48 2.40 6.59
CA LEU A 48 23.93 3.14 5.46
C LEU A 48 24.20 2.42 4.13
N GLU A 49 25.39 1.84 3.99
CA GLU A 49 25.85 1.13 2.79
C GLU A 49 25.22 -0.26 2.63
N ILE A 50 24.90 -0.92 3.74
CA ILE A 50 24.04 -2.10 3.78
C ILE A 50 22.68 -1.60 3.31
N SER A 51 22.48 -1.61 1.99
CA SER A 51 21.21 -1.74 1.32
C SER A 51 20.58 -3.02 1.85
N VAL A 52 19.99 -2.99 3.04
CA VAL A 52 19.07 -4.04 3.47
C VAL A 52 18.04 -4.13 2.35
N PRO A 53 18.00 -5.23 1.54
CA PRO A 53 16.76 -5.55 0.85
C PRO A 53 15.72 -5.56 1.96
N VAL A 54 14.61 -4.86 1.70
CA VAL A 54 13.49 -4.74 2.64
C VAL A 54 13.28 -6.07 3.35
N SER A 55 13.25 -6.02 4.68
CA SER A 55 13.27 -7.16 5.60
C SER A 55 12.61 -8.44 5.03
N PRO A 56 13.25 -9.63 5.14
CA PRO A 56 12.63 -10.90 4.75
C PRO A 56 11.40 -11.27 5.62
N THR A 57 11.08 -10.46 6.63
CA THR A 57 9.90 -10.61 7.50
C THR A 57 8.78 -9.62 7.20
N ALA A 58 8.93 -8.74 6.19
CA ALA A 58 7.82 -7.94 5.73
C ALA A 58 6.78 -8.89 5.11
N HIS A 59 5.63 -9.01 5.76
CA HIS A 59 4.53 -9.81 5.24
C HIS A 59 4.05 -9.21 3.92
N ILE A 60 4.05 -10.04 2.88
CA ILE A 60 3.54 -9.67 1.56
C ILE A 60 2.09 -10.16 1.52
N TYR A 61 1.18 -9.32 1.03
CA TYR A 61 -0.25 -9.61 0.95
C TYR A 61 -0.65 -9.68 -0.52
N ALA A 62 -0.95 -10.88 -1.01
CA ALA A 62 -1.49 -11.11 -2.35
C ALA A 62 -3.02 -11.03 -2.31
N VAL A 63 -3.62 -10.04 -2.97
CA VAL A 63 -5.07 -9.92 -3.10
C VAL A 63 -5.46 -10.44 -4.49
N ALA A 64 -6.02 -11.64 -4.55
CA ALA A 64 -6.48 -12.25 -5.79
C ALA A 64 -7.87 -11.76 -6.19
N ILE A 65 -8.75 -11.55 -5.22
CA ILE A 65 -10.11 -11.07 -5.42
C ILE A 65 -10.37 -9.95 -4.42
N GLY A 66 -10.61 -8.75 -4.94
CA GLY A 66 -10.87 -7.52 -4.18
C GLY A 66 -11.11 -6.36 -5.15
N ARG A 67 -11.13 -5.13 -4.64
CA ARG A 67 -11.32 -3.91 -5.45
C ARG A 67 -10.18 -3.73 -6.47
N VAL A 68 -8.94 -3.89 -6.01
CA VAL A 68 -7.74 -3.84 -6.83
C VAL A 68 -6.90 -5.09 -6.53
N PRO A 69 -6.90 -6.10 -7.42
CA PRO A 69 -6.05 -7.27 -7.26
C PRO A 69 -4.58 -6.90 -7.46
N GLY A 70 -3.70 -7.55 -6.71
CA GLY A 70 -2.26 -7.27 -6.75
C GLY A 70 -1.52 -7.70 -5.49
N VAL A 71 -0.21 -7.43 -5.50
CA VAL A 71 0.70 -7.71 -4.37
C VAL A 71 0.92 -6.42 -3.58
N TYR A 72 0.62 -6.46 -2.29
CA TYR A 72 0.77 -5.35 -1.35
C TYR A 72 1.82 -5.68 -0.30
N TYR A 73 2.56 -4.67 0.16
CA TYR A 73 3.60 -4.82 1.18
C TYR A 73 3.14 -4.35 2.58
N SER A 74 1.87 -3.97 2.70
CA SER A 74 1.23 -3.50 3.93
C SER A 74 -0.16 -4.10 4.07
N TRP A 75 -0.52 -4.48 5.30
CA TRP A 75 -1.88 -4.95 5.60
C TRP A 75 -2.91 -3.84 5.40
N ASP A 76 -2.56 -2.59 5.73
CA ASP A 76 -3.48 -1.45 5.63
C ASP A 76 -3.98 -1.25 4.18
N GLU A 77 -3.05 -1.27 3.23
CA GLU A 77 -3.35 -1.14 1.80
C GLU A 77 -4.14 -2.33 1.27
N ALA A 78 -3.78 -3.55 1.68
CA ALA A 78 -4.47 -4.78 1.28
C ALA A 78 -5.89 -4.84 1.87
N GLN A 79 -6.05 -4.44 3.13
CA GLN A 79 -7.32 -4.42 3.85
C GLN A 79 -8.31 -3.50 3.14
N ALA A 80 -7.89 -2.31 2.73
CA ALA A 80 -8.73 -1.39 1.97
C ALA A 80 -9.30 -2.00 0.67
N GLN A 81 -8.66 -3.03 0.11
CA GLN A 81 -9.12 -3.72 -1.10
C GLN A 81 -10.10 -4.86 -0.82
N VAL A 82 -10.04 -5.47 0.36
CA VAL A 82 -10.83 -6.65 0.72
C VAL A 82 -11.99 -6.31 1.67
N ASP A 83 -11.88 -5.20 2.41
CA ASP A 83 -12.88 -4.75 3.38
C ASP A 83 -14.20 -4.38 2.69
N GLY A 84 -15.28 -4.99 3.19
CA GLY A 84 -16.63 -4.87 2.62
C GLY A 84 -16.84 -5.56 1.27
N PHE A 85 -15.86 -6.29 0.73
CA PHE A 85 -16.00 -7.02 -0.53
C PHE A 85 -16.41 -8.48 -0.30
N SER A 86 -17.67 -8.81 -0.59
CA SER A 86 -18.19 -10.18 -0.44
C SER A 86 -17.52 -11.12 -1.45
N GLY A 87 -16.81 -12.13 -0.94
CA GLY A 87 -16.06 -13.07 -1.77
C GLY A 87 -14.58 -12.70 -1.99
N ALA A 88 -14.04 -11.76 -1.21
CA ALA A 88 -12.62 -11.43 -1.25
C ALA A 88 -11.74 -12.66 -0.96
N LYS A 89 -10.68 -12.83 -1.75
CA LYS A 89 -9.67 -13.87 -1.58
C LYS A 89 -8.29 -13.22 -1.57
N TYR A 90 -7.61 -13.34 -0.44
CA TYR A 90 -6.26 -12.83 -0.25
C TYR A 90 -5.40 -13.85 0.51
N HIS A 91 -4.07 -13.74 0.34
CA HIS A 91 -3.10 -14.59 1.02
C HIS A 91 -1.91 -13.78 1.54
N ARG A 92 -1.38 -14.20 2.70
CA ARG A 92 -0.19 -13.59 3.31
C ARG A 92 1.02 -14.46 3.03
N CYS A 93 1.89 -13.99 2.15
CA CYS A 93 3.08 -14.66 1.67
C CYS A 93 4.34 -14.12 2.38
N LYS A 94 5.38 -14.96 2.47
CA LYS A 94 6.69 -14.56 2.99
C LYS A 94 7.64 -14.11 1.87
N THR A 95 7.39 -14.55 0.63
CA THR A 95 8.18 -14.25 -0.55
C THR A 95 7.30 -13.66 -1.64
N LYS A 96 7.91 -12.87 -2.53
CA LYS A 96 7.21 -12.25 -3.65
C LYS A 96 6.76 -13.29 -4.66
N GLU A 97 7.59 -14.31 -4.93
CA GLU A 97 7.24 -15.35 -5.89
C GLU A 97 6.02 -16.17 -5.48
N ASP A 98 5.84 -16.44 -4.18
CA ASP A 98 4.66 -17.13 -3.65
C ASP A 98 3.39 -16.28 -3.80
N ALA A 99 3.49 -14.97 -3.58
CA ALA A 99 2.40 -14.02 -3.82
C ALA A 99 2.01 -13.97 -5.31
N GLU A 100 3.00 -13.91 -6.20
CA GLU A 100 2.79 -13.93 -7.66
C GLU A 100 2.19 -15.25 -8.13
N ALA A 101 2.63 -16.39 -7.58
CA ALA A 101 2.07 -17.71 -7.89
C ALA A 101 0.62 -17.85 -7.42
N PHE A 102 0.29 -17.29 -6.24
CA PHE A 102 -1.08 -17.22 -5.76
C PHE A 102 -1.94 -16.40 -6.71
N LEU A 103 -1.49 -15.20 -7.11
CA LEU A 103 -2.21 -14.39 -8.08
C LEU A 103 -2.36 -15.11 -9.42
N ALA A 104 -1.31 -15.70 -9.97
CA ALA A 104 -1.36 -16.43 -11.24
C ALA A 104 -2.40 -17.55 -11.22
N LYS A 105 -2.53 -18.29 -10.11
CA LYS A 105 -3.56 -19.33 -9.94
C LYS A 105 -4.99 -18.76 -10.03
N TYR A 106 -5.20 -17.54 -9.53
CA TYR A 106 -6.52 -16.91 -9.49
C TYR A 106 -6.77 -15.92 -10.62
N GLU A 107 -5.75 -15.42 -11.31
CA GLU A 107 -5.83 -14.46 -12.42
C GLU A 107 -6.39 -15.11 -13.69
N VAL A 108 -5.99 -16.37 -13.95
CA VAL A 108 -6.54 -17.19 -15.04
C VAL A 108 -8.04 -17.46 -14.82
N ALA A 109 -8.50 -17.51 -13.57
CA ALA A 109 -9.92 -17.59 -13.22
C ALA A 109 -10.60 -16.20 -13.17
N ALA A 110 -9.85 -15.13 -12.85
CA ALA A 110 -10.35 -13.77 -12.75
C ALA A 110 -10.74 -13.19 -14.13
N SER A 111 -10.06 -13.58 -15.21
CA SER A 111 -10.47 -13.18 -16.57
C SER A 111 -11.94 -13.52 -16.89
N GLY A 112 -12.49 -14.59 -16.29
CA GLY A 112 -13.92 -14.92 -16.35
C GLY A 112 -14.80 -14.11 -15.38
N LEU A 113 -14.33 -13.87 -14.15
CA LEU A 113 -15.06 -13.18 -13.08
C LEU A 113 -15.10 -11.65 -13.21
N VAL A 114 -14.12 -11.02 -13.87
CA VAL A 114 -14.07 -9.57 -14.09
C VAL A 114 -15.22 -9.12 -15.02
N ALA A 115 -15.67 -9.99 -15.92
CA ALA A 115 -16.88 -9.77 -16.71
C ALA A 115 -18.13 -9.73 -15.81
N GLU A 116 -18.26 -10.64 -14.85
CA GLU A 116 -19.39 -10.69 -13.91
C GLU A 116 -19.34 -9.58 -12.85
N ALA A 117 -18.15 -9.18 -12.38
CA ALA A 117 -17.98 -8.07 -11.45
C ALA A 117 -18.38 -6.72 -12.07
N ARG A 118 -18.06 -6.49 -13.35
CA ARG A 118 -18.50 -5.30 -14.09
C ARG A 118 -20.02 -5.24 -14.23
N VAL A 119 -20.66 -6.39 -14.44
CA VAL A 119 -22.13 -6.54 -14.46
C VAL A 119 -22.74 -6.37 -13.06
N ALA A 120 -22.06 -6.85 -12.01
CA ALA A 120 -22.50 -6.71 -10.63
C ALA A 120 -22.43 -5.25 -10.14
N GLU A 121 -21.38 -4.51 -10.49
CA GLU A 121 -21.24 -3.08 -10.19
C GLU A 121 -22.34 -2.27 -10.90
N GLU A 122 -22.63 -2.56 -12.18
CA GLU A 122 -23.71 -1.90 -12.91
C GLU A 122 -25.10 -2.24 -12.35
N LYS A 123 -25.32 -3.48 -11.89
CA LYS A 123 -26.55 -3.91 -11.21
C LYS A 123 -26.69 -3.34 -9.81
N TRP A 124 -25.60 -3.09 -9.09
CA TRP A 124 -25.61 -2.38 -7.81
C TRP A 124 -25.90 -0.90 -8.02
N ARG A 125 -25.26 -0.26 -9.02
CA ARG A 125 -25.48 1.14 -9.40
C ARG A 125 -26.93 1.42 -9.82
N LYS A 126 -27.58 0.47 -10.50
CA LYS A 126 -29.02 0.54 -10.84
C LYS A 126 -29.95 0.30 -9.65
N ARG A 127 -29.53 -0.47 -8.64
CA ARG A 127 -30.30 -0.74 -7.42
C ARG A 127 -30.16 0.33 -6.34
N ASN A 128 -29.01 0.98 -6.24
CA ASN A 128 -28.70 2.00 -5.22
C ASN A 128 -28.65 3.43 -5.79
N CYS A 129 -29.25 3.68 -6.96
CA CYS A 129 -29.33 5.03 -7.50
C CYS A 129 -30.35 5.87 -6.71
N ILE A 130 -29.83 6.79 -5.90
CA ILE A 130 -30.51 8.02 -5.46
C ILE A 130 -30.72 8.86 -6.73
N PRO A 131 -31.91 9.41 -7.03
CA PRO A 131 -32.16 10.10 -8.29
C PRO A 131 -31.37 11.41 -8.35
N PHE A 132 -30.34 11.48 -9.21
CA PHE A 132 -29.72 12.75 -9.56
C PHE A 132 -30.65 13.51 -10.53
N ASN A 133 -31.46 14.36 -9.90
CA ASN A 133 -32.31 15.44 -10.39
C ASN A 133 -32.38 15.65 -11.92
N ARG A 134 -33.52 15.29 -12.52
CA ARG A 134 -33.92 15.65 -13.88
C ARG A 134 -34.48 17.07 -13.87
N SER A 135 -33.66 18.08 -14.17
CA SER A 135 -34.18 19.43 -14.43
C SER A 135 -33.37 20.15 -15.50
N VAL A 136 -33.82 20.06 -16.76
CA VAL A 136 -33.91 21.23 -17.65
C VAL A 136 -35.17 21.10 -18.49
N ARG A 137 -36.16 21.89 -18.10
CA ARG A 137 -37.41 22.15 -18.79
C ARG A 137 -37.09 23.06 -19.98
N HIS A 138 -37.19 22.57 -21.23
CA HIS A 138 -37.31 23.45 -22.41
C HIS A 138 -38.69 23.24 -23.03
N LYS A 139 -39.60 24.16 -22.69
CA LYS A 139 -40.88 24.33 -23.38
C LYS A 139 -40.58 24.84 -24.78
N HIS A 140 -41.06 24.16 -25.82
CA HIS A 140 -41.46 24.81 -27.07
C HIS A 140 -42.87 24.33 -27.39
N ARG A 141 -43.84 25.19 -27.04
CA ARG A 141 -45.25 25.03 -27.35
C ARG A 141 -45.46 25.73 -28.69
N HIS A 142 -45.64 24.97 -29.77
CA HIS A 142 -46.16 25.51 -31.02
C HIS A 142 -47.68 25.66 -30.90
N ILE A 143 -48.15 26.86 -31.16
CA ILE A 143 -49.56 27.27 -31.21
C ILE A 143 -50.05 27.04 -32.65
N LYS A 144 -51.19 26.38 -32.81
CA LYS A 144 -52.19 26.70 -33.83
C LYS A 144 -53.55 26.70 -33.14
#